data_AF-A0A0U2YJW3-F1
#
_entry.id   AF-A0A0U2YJW3-F1
#
_cell.length_a   1.000
_cell.length_b   1.000
_cell.length_c   1.000
_cell.angle_alpha   90.00
_cell.angle_beta   90.00
_cell.angle_gamma   90.00
#
_symmetry.space_group_name_H-M   'P 1'
#
loop_
_entity.id
_entity.type
_entity.pdbx_description
1 polymer ?
#
loop_
_entity_poly.entity_id
_entity_poly.type
_entity_poly.pdbx_seq_one_letter_code
_entity_poly.pdbx_strand_id
1 'polypeptide(L)' 'MTDAPHILERLAVLLKQRSENLPANSYVARLLQKGDNAILKKVAEEAAELALASKDHDPEQII' A
#
# COMPACT_ATOMS: atom_id res chain seq x y z
N MET A 1 -11.76 -12.98 -25.13
CA MET A 1 -12.25 -11.93 -24.21
C MET A 1 -11.05 -11.54 -23.39
N THR A 2 -10.51 -10.35 -23.59
CA THR A 2 -9.35 -9.87 -22.83
C THR A 2 -9.80 -9.63 -21.40
N ASP A 3 -9.27 -10.41 -20.45
CA ASP A 3 -9.37 -10.13 -19.03
C ASP A 3 -8.88 -8.69 -18.81
N ALA A 4 -9.77 -7.83 -18.33
CA ALA A 4 -9.32 -6.55 -17.82
C ALA A 4 -8.35 -6.85 -16.65
N PRO A 5 -7.16 -6.23 -16.61
CA PRO A 5 -6.16 -6.55 -15.60
C PRO A 5 -6.78 -6.44 -14.21
N HIS A 6 -6.53 -7.46 -13.37
CA HIS A 6 -7.06 -7.54 -12.02
C HIS A 6 -6.73 -6.26 -11.26
N ILE A 7 -7.58 -5.83 -10.33
CA ILE A 7 -7.41 -4.53 -9.66
C ILE A 7 -6.02 -4.34 -9.05
N LEU A 8 -5.42 -5.42 -8.55
CA LEU A 8 -4.06 -5.43 -8.01
C LEU A 8 -2.98 -5.22 -9.08
N GLU A 9 -3.16 -5.74 -10.28
CA GLU A 9 -2.22 -5.51 -11.40
C GLU A 9 -2.26 -4.06 -11.85
N ARG A 10 -3.46 -3.48 -11.96
CA ARG A 10 -3.65 -2.05 -12.25
C ARG A 10 -3.02 -1.18 -11.17
N LEU A 11 -3.17 -1.56 -9.90
CA LEU A 11 -2.54 -0.86 -8.78
C LEU A 11 -1.01 -0.95 -8.85
N ALA A 12 -0.45 -2.12 -9.14
CA ALA A 12 0.99 -2.30 -9.30
C ALA A 12 1.58 -1.42 -10.41
N VAL A 13 0.91 -1.37 -11.57
CA VAL A 13 1.29 -0.47 -12.68
C VAL A 13 1.27 1.00 -12.22
N LEU A 14 0.23 1.41 -11.50
CA LEU A 14 0.12 2.78 -10.99
C LEU A 14 1.19 3.12 -9.94
N LEU A 15 1.55 2.17 -9.08
CA LEU A 15 2.62 2.35 -8.10
C LEU A 15 3.97 2.53 -8.80
N LYS A 16 4.26 1.73 -9.83
CA LYS A 16 5.47 1.86 -10.65
C LYS A 16 5.56 3.23 -11.35
N GLN A 17 4.45 3.70 -11.92
CA GLN A 17 4.40 5.04 -12.52
C GLN A 17 4.71 6.15 -11.50
N ARG A 18 4.30 5.97 -10.23
CA ARG A 18 4.56 6.94 -9.16
C ARG A 18 5.98 6.88 -8.62
N SER A 19 6.65 5.74 -8.68
CA SER A 19 8.08 5.65 -8.36
C SER A 19 8.97 6.34 -9.38
N GLU A 20 8.54 6.37 -10.64
CA GLU A 20 9.30 7.01 -11.72
C GLU A 20 9.05 8.53 -11.78
N ASN A 21 7.78 8.96 -11.67
CA ASN A 21 7.40 10.36 -11.90
C ASN A 21 7.32 11.24 -10.64
N LEU A 22 7.33 10.63 -9.44
CA LEU A 22 7.29 11.30 -8.13
C LEU A 22 6.33 12.52 -8.02
N PRO A 23 5.02 12.37 -8.36
CA PRO A 23 4.09 13.49 -8.34
C PRO A 23 3.91 14.08 -6.93
N ALA A 24 3.99 15.40 -6.79
CA ALA A 24 4.01 16.10 -5.49
C ALA A 24 2.82 15.77 -4.56
N ASN A 25 1.63 15.56 -5.12
CA ASN A 25 0.42 15.28 -4.34
C ASN A 25 0.25 13.79 -3.96
N SER A 26 1.17 12.91 -4.37
CA SER A 26 1.07 11.47 -4.11
C SER A 26 1.67 11.06 -2.77
N TYR A 27 0.89 10.34 -1.95
CA TYR A 27 1.40 9.72 -0.72
C TYR A 27 2.51 8.71 -1.01
N VAL A 28 2.33 7.86 -2.03
CA VAL A 28 3.33 6.87 -2.45
C VAL A 28 4.64 7.53 -2.84
N ALA A 29 4.59 8.66 -3.57
CA ALA A 29 5.80 9.39 -3.94
C ALA A 29 6.53 9.92 -2.71
N ARG A 30 5.80 10.51 -1.75
CA ARG A 30 6.38 10.97 -0.47
C ARG A 30 6.96 9.81 0.35
N LEU A 31 6.34 8.64 0.33
CA LEU A 31 6.83 7.48 1.06
C LEU A 31 8.11 6.92 0.43
N LEU A 32 8.16 6.82 -0.91
CA LEU A 32 9.34 6.38 -1.66
C LEU A 32 10.53 7.33 -1.46
N GLN A 33 10.29 8.65 -1.46
CA GLN A 33 11.34 9.65 -1.19
C GLN A 33 11.94 9.52 0.22
N LYS A 34 11.18 8.99 1.20
CA LYS A 34 11.69 8.72 2.55
C LYS A 34 12.52 7.44 2.64
N GLY A 35 12.52 6.61 1.59
CA GLY A 35 13.32 5.39 1.47
C GLY A 35 12.77 4.18 2.23
N ASP A 36 13.49 3.06 2.10
CA ASP A 36 13.05 1.72 2.50
C ASP A 36 12.61 1.63 3.96
N ASN A 37 13.31 2.30 4.88
CA ASN A 37 12.95 2.30 6.30
C ASN A 37 11.56 2.89 6.58
N ALA A 38 11.12 3.90 5.82
CA ALA A 38 9.79 4.47 5.98
C ALA A 38 8.69 3.53 5.45
N ILE A 39 9.00 2.81 4.37
CA ILE A 39 8.10 1.81 3.78
C ILE A 39 7.95 0.63 4.74
N LEU A 40 9.06 0.08 5.22
CA LEU A 40 9.08 -1.05 6.16
C LEU A 40 8.33 -0.74 7.45
N LYS A 41 8.48 0.49 7.99
CA LYS A 41 7.71 0.92 9.16
C LYS A 41 6.21 0.85 8.92
N LYS A 42 5.72 1.34 7.78
CA LYS A 42 4.30 1.26 7.45
C LYS A 42 3.82 -0.18 7.27
N VAL A 43 4.61 -1.04 6.63
CA VAL A 43 4.25 -2.47 6.52
C VAL A 43 4.12 -3.12 7.90
N ALA A 44 5.06 -2.83 8.81
CA ALA A 44 5.01 -3.36 10.17
C ALA A 44 3.83 -2.82 10.99
N GLU A 45 3.49 -1.54 10.81
CA GLU A 45 2.34 -0.88 11.46
C GLU A 45 1.02 -1.54 11.05
N GLU A 46 0.74 -1.65 9.75
CA GLU A 46 -0.50 -2.27 9.25
C GLU A 46 -0.58 -3.77 9.63
N ALA A 47 0.56 -4.48 9.67
CA ALA A 47 0.60 -5.87 10.10
C ALA A 47 0.24 -6.02 11.59
N ALA A 48 0.70 -5.10 12.44
CA ALA A 48 0.36 -5.08 13.86
C ALA A 48 -1.12 -4.74 14.07
N GLU A 49 -1.64 -3.75 13.32
CA GLU A 49 -3.06 -3.38 13.37
C GLU A 49 -3.97 -4.54 12.94
N LEU A 50 -3.62 -5.24 11.84
CA LEU A 50 -4.35 -6.42 11.40
C LEU A 50 -4.34 -7.55 12.46
N ALA A 51 -3.19 -7.78 13.11
CA ALA A 51 -3.10 -8.78 14.17
C ALA A 51 -3.98 -8.43 15.38
N LEU A 52 -4.05 -7.15 15.75
CA LEU A 52 -4.91 -6.66 16.83
C LEU A 52 -6.39 -6.77 16.47
N ALA A 53 -6.79 -6.32 15.28
CA ALA A 53 -8.17 -6.44 14.80
C ALA A 53 -8.64 -7.90 14.76
N SER A 54 -7.77 -8.81 14.31
CA SER A 54 -8.03 -10.25 14.31
C SER A 54 -8.21 -10.82 15.72
N LYS A 55 -7.32 -10.48 16.66
CA LYS A 55 -7.43 -10.87 18.08
C LYS A 55 -8.75 -10.39 18.69
N ASP A 56 -9.13 -9.15 18.39
CA ASP A 56 -10.31 -8.50 18.96
C ASP A 56 -11.63 -8.87 18.25
N HIS A 57 -11.57 -9.71 17.21
CA HIS A 57 -12.71 -10.14 16.41
C HIS A 57 -13.50 -8.96 15.85
N ASP A 58 -12.79 -7.89 15.44
CA ASP A 58 -13.37 -6.70 14.85
C ASP A 58 -13.19 -6.72 13.31
N PRO A 59 -14.15 -7.29 12.55
CA PRO A 59 -14.03 -7.41 11.10
C PRO A 59 -14.11 -6.06 10.38
N GLU A 60 -14.65 -5.00 11.01
CA GLU A 60 -14.71 -3.67 10.38
C GLU A 60 -13.33 -3.01 10.30
N GLN A 61 -12.39 -3.43 11.15
CA GLN A 61 -10.99 -2.99 11.15
C GLN A 61 -10.07 -3.88 10.29
N ILE A 62 -10.60 -4.95 9.69
CA ILE A 62 -9.86 -5.80 8.76
C ILE A 62 -10.10 -5.30 7.34
N ILE A 63 -9.10 -4.61 6.77
CA ILE A 63 -9.14 -3.95 5.46
C ILE A 63 -8.42 -4.79 4.40
#